data_AF-A0A428MPR2-F1
#
_entry.id   AF-A0A428MPR2-F1
#
_cell.length_a   1.000
_cell.length_b   1.000
_cell.length_c   1.000
_cell.angle_alpha   90.00
_cell.angle_beta   90.00
_cell.angle_gamma   90.00
#
_symmetry.space_group_name_H-M   'P 1'
#
loop_
_entity.id
_entity.type
_entity.pdbx_description
1 polymer ?
#
loop_
_entity_poly.entity_id
_entity_poly.type
_entity_poly.pdbx_seq_one_letter_code
_entity_poly.pdbx_strand_id
1 'polypeptide(L)'
;MFLREGSVLPSGFDLSQEKFIENWMSIRDTTAFALDIKVRAAGWHFFWLQDVLNSSAASRSEASARTHAIARSLKKIREPFNVAELQLITVKRYLGFWVANVMLITRHIQIGATI
;
A
#
# COMPACT_ATOMS: atom_id res chain seq x y z
N MET A 1 4.19 -1.50 -2.74
CA MET A 1 3.55 -0.59 -1.75
C MET A 1 2.57 0.30 -2.48
N PHE A 2 1.69 0.97 -1.74
CA PHE A 2 0.73 1.91 -2.28
C PHE A 2 0.84 3.25 -1.55
N LEU A 3 0.77 4.36 -2.28
CA LEU A 3 0.75 5.73 -1.78
C LEU A 3 -0.62 6.33 -2.11
N ARG A 4 -1.22 7.06 -1.18
CA ARG A 4 -2.45 7.79 -1.44
C ARG A 4 -2.14 8.92 -2.44
N GLU A 5 -2.99 9.09 -3.44
CA GLU A 5 -2.85 10.18 -4.41
C GLU A 5 -2.84 11.54 -3.68
N GLY A 6 -1.96 12.46 -4.09
CA GLY A 6 -1.81 13.76 -3.44
C GLY A 6 -1.04 13.76 -2.11
N SER A 7 -0.47 12.64 -1.69
CA SER A 7 0.40 12.60 -0.49
C SER A 7 1.58 13.55 -0.64
N VAL A 8 1.82 14.37 0.38
CA VAL A 8 3.02 15.21 0.43
C VAL A 8 4.23 14.33 0.72
N LEU A 9 5.29 14.52 -0.07
CA LEU A 9 6.57 13.82 0.06
C LEU A 9 7.71 14.84 0.22
N PRO A 10 8.88 14.42 0.70
CA PRO A 10 10.05 15.31 0.76
C PRO A 10 10.38 15.94 -0.60
N SER A 11 10.96 17.14 -0.59
CA SER A 11 11.40 17.78 -1.84
C SER A 11 12.48 16.95 -2.54
N GLY A 12 12.38 16.82 -3.86
CA GLY A 12 13.31 16.01 -4.67
C GLY A 12 13.12 14.49 -4.52
N PHE A 13 12.05 14.05 -3.87
CA PHE A 13 11.74 12.65 -3.66
C PHE A 13 11.02 12.05 -4.86
N ASP A 14 11.79 11.56 -5.83
CA ASP A 14 11.23 10.92 -7.02
C ASP A 14 10.81 9.47 -6.71
N LEU A 15 9.52 9.18 -6.88
CA LEU A 15 8.95 7.86 -6.77
C LEU A 15 8.27 7.52 -8.09
N SER A 16 8.72 6.44 -8.72
CA SER A 16 8.03 5.80 -9.83
C SER A 16 6.66 5.32 -9.35
N GLN A 17 5.62 6.00 -9.79
CA GLN A 17 4.24 5.79 -9.36
C GLN A 17 3.35 5.51 -10.56
N GLU A 18 2.45 4.55 -10.41
CA GLU A 18 1.40 4.27 -11.38
C GLU A 18 0.06 4.19 -10.68
N LYS A 19 -0.99 4.76 -11.28
CA LYS A 19 -2.35 4.68 -10.76
C LYS A 19 -2.79 3.23 -10.58
N PHE A 20 -3.20 2.88 -9.38
CA PHE A 20 -3.69 1.53 -9.07
C PHE A 20 -5.21 1.49 -9.00
N ILE A 21 -5.80 2.29 -8.11
CA ILE A 21 -7.25 2.55 -8.03
C ILE A 21 -7.47 4.03 -7.74
N GLU A 22 -8.72 4.47 -7.67
CA GLU A 22 -9.07 5.81 -7.21
C GLU A 22 -8.40 6.13 -5.86
N ASN A 23 -7.73 7.28 -5.78
CA ASN A 23 -6.99 7.79 -4.62
C ASN A 23 -5.75 6.97 -4.22
N TRP A 24 -5.32 5.98 -5.01
CA TRP A 24 -4.15 5.16 -4.68
C TRP A 24 -3.23 4.91 -5.89
N MET A 25 -1.96 5.21 -5.67
CA MET A 25 -0.84 4.95 -6.57
C MET A 25 -0.08 3.72 -6.09
N SER A 26 0.30 2.83 -7.00
CA SER A 26 1.30 1.80 -6.74
C SER A 26 2.70 2.41 -6.86
N ILE A 27 3.55 2.15 -5.87
CA ILE A 27 4.96 2.56 -5.91
C ILE A 27 5.75 1.40 -6.51
N ARG A 28 6.50 1.68 -7.58
CA ARG A 28 7.39 0.74 -8.27
C ARG A 28 8.83 0.90 -7.76
N ASP A 29 9.64 -0.14 -7.97
CA ASP A 29 11.11 -0.10 -7.86
C ASP A 29 11.67 0.35 -6.49
N THR A 30 10.91 0.17 -5.40
CA THR A 30 11.40 0.46 -4.05
C THR A 30 10.76 -0.44 -2.99
N THR A 31 11.50 -0.71 -1.93
CA THR A 31 11.02 -1.45 -0.75
C THR A 31 10.58 -0.51 0.36
N ALA A 32 9.80 -0.99 1.32
CA ALA A 32 9.42 -0.19 2.48
C ALA A 32 10.64 0.27 3.28
N PHE A 33 11.67 -0.58 3.39
CA PHE A 33 12.92 -0.24 4.06
C PHE A 33 13.70 0.85 3.32
N ALA A 34 13.84 0.74 1.99
CA ALA A 34 14.52 1.77 1.20
C ALA A 34 13.76 3.10 1.24
N LEU A 35 12.43 3.04 1.22
CA LEU A 35 11.57 4.21 1.39
C LEU A 35 11.76 4.85 2.79
N ASP A 36 11.77 4.04 3.86
CA ASP A 36 12.00 4.50 5.23
C ASP A 36 13.31 5.28 5.37
N ILE A 37 14.42 4.71 4.88
CA ILE A 37 15.73 5.35 4.92
C ILE A 37 15.70 6.70 4.21
N LYS A 38 15.16 6.73 2.98
CA LYS A 38 15.12 7.96 2.20
C LYS A 38 14.25 9.03 2.87
N VAL A 39 13.07 8.66 3.39
CA VAL A 39 12.17 9.59 4.11
C VAL A 39 12.87 10.15 5.34
N ARG A 40 13.53 9.30 6.14
CA ARG A 40 14.26 9.73 7.34
C ARG A 40 15.46 10.61 7.03
N ALA A 41 16.20 10.31 5.95
CA ALA A 41 17.32 11.13 5.50
C ALA A 41 16.90 12.56 5.12
N ALA A 42 15.64 12.75 4.72
CA ALA A 42 15.06 14.07 4.45
C ALA A 42 14.50 14.78 5.71
N GLY A 43 14.65 14.20 6.91
CA GLY A 43 14.10 14.75 8.15
C GLY A 43 12.60 14.48 8.36
N TRP A 44 12.03 13.56 7.59
CA TRP A 44 10.63 13.16 7.70
C TRP A 44 10.50 11.84 8.45
N HIS A 45 9.28 11.49 8.86
CA HIS A 45 9.01 10.23 9.52
C HIS A 45 8.21 9.31 8.62
N PHE A 46 8.59 8.03 8.66
CA PHE A 46 7.80 6.93 8.13
C PHE A 46 7.55 5.94 9.26
N PHE A 47 6.33 5.95 9.80
CA PHE A 47 5.99 5.15 10.96
C PHE A 47 4.85 4.20 10.67
N TRP A 48 4.87 3.11 11.43
CA TRP A 48 3.89 2.04 11.39
C TRP A 48 2.82 2.31 12.44
N LEU A 49 1.57 2.19 12.06
CA LEU A 49 0.46 2.09 13.00
C LEU A 49 -0.19 0.73 12.73
N GLN A 50 -0.50 0.03 13.81
CA GLN A 50 -0.83 -1.41 13.86
C GLN A 50 -2.13 -1.83 13.15
N ASP A 51 -2.69 -1.03 12.25
CA ASP A 51 -3.89 -1.40 11.51
C ASP A 51 -3.54 -2.37 10.37
N VAL A 52 -3.55 -3.66 10.72
CA VAL A 52 -3.47 -4.77 9.77
C VAL A 52 -4.82 -4.95 9.09
N LEU A 53 -4.88 -4.72 7.78
CA LEU A 53 -6.09 -4.83 6.97
C LEU A 53 -6.09 -6.09 6.14
N ASN A 54 -6.96 -7.01 6.53
CA ASN A 54 -7.22 -8.24 5.80
C ASN A 54 -8.39 -8.08 4.83
N SER A 55 -8.25 -8.64 3.63
CA SER A 55 -9.37 -8.82 2.73
C SER A 55 -9.14 -9.98 1.77
N SER A 56 -10.24 -10.42 1.17
CA SER A 56 -10.24 -11.45 0.15
C SER A 56 -11.13 -11.07 -1.02
N ALA A 57 -10.80 -11.62 -2.18
CA ALA A 57 -11.61 -11.52 -3.39
C ALA A 57 -11.49 -12.78 -4.23
N ALA A 58 -12.59 -13.12 -4.92
CA ALA A 58 -12.66 -14.22 -5.88
C ALA A 58 -12.79 -13.67 -7.30
N SER A 59 -12.15 -14.31 -8.28
CA SER A 59 -12.29 -13.95 -9.70
C SER A 59 -11.96 -15.12 -10.62
N ARG A 60 -12.32 -15.03 -11.91
CA ARG A 60 -12.01 -16.04 -12.93
C ARG A 60 -10.53 -16.09 -13.30
N SER A 61 -9.78 -15.01 -13.04
CA SER A 61 -8.32 -14.96 -13.24
C SER A 61 -7.59 -14.71 -11.92
N GLU A 62 -6.38 -15.23 -11.81
CA GLU A 62 -5.50 -14.98 -10.67
C GLU A 62 -5.21 -13.48 -10.51
N ALA A 63 -4.84 -12.81 -11.60
CA ALA A 63 -4.50 -11.38 -11.60
C ALA A 63 -5.66 -10.52 -11.08
N SER A 64 -6.89 -10.76 -11.56
CA SER A 64 -8.06 -10.04 -11.10
C SER A 64 -8.39 -10.34 -9.64
N ALA A 65 -8.24 -11.59 -9.17
CA ALA A 65 -8.44 -11.92 -7.77
C ALA A 65 -7.47 -11.13 -6.86
N ARG A 66 -6.18 -11.07 -7.24
CA ARG A 66 -5.16 -10.28 -6.53
C ARG A 66 -5.51 -8.80 -6.51
N THR A 67 -5.77 -8.20 -7.67
CA THR A 67 -6.09 -6.77 -7.79
C THR A 67 -7.34 -6.40 -7.00
N HIS A 68 -8.40 -7.21 -7.08
CA HIS A 68 -9.64 -6.97 -6.32
C HIS A 68 -9.43 -7.07 -4.81
N ALA A 69 -8.66 -8.05 -4.34
CA ALA A 69 -8.36 -8.19 -2.92
C ALA A 69 -7.58 -6.97 -2.41
N ILE A 70 -6.50 -6.57 -3.10
CA ILE A 70 -5.72 -5.38 -2.74
C ILE A 70 -6.61 -4.14 -2.73
N ALA A 71 -7.38 -3.90 -3.81
CA ALA A 71 -8.28 -2.76 -3.92
C ALA A 71 -9.31 -2.72 -2.78
N ARG A 72 -9.85 -3.88 -2.39
CA ARG A 72 -10.78 -4.00 -1.26
C ARG A 72 -10.14 -3.64 0.07
N SER A 73 -8.88 -4.02 0.31
CA SER A 73 -8.16 -3.58 1.52
C SER A 73 -7.85 -2.09 1.49
N LEU A 74 -7.38 -1.54 0.37
CA LEU A 74 -7.06 -0.10 0.24
C LEU A 74 -8.27 0.81 0.50
N LYS A 75 -9.46 0.42 0.02
CA LYS A 75 -10.71 1.16 0.27
C LYS A 75 -11.11 1.23 1.74
N LYS A 76 -10.57 0.36 2.60
CA LYS A 76 -10.83 0.37 4.06
C LYS A 76 -9.93 1.34 4.80
N ILE A 77 -8.84 1.80 4.18
CA ILE A 77 -7.86 2.67 4.82
C ILE A 77 -8.45 4.07 4.97
N ARG A 78 -8.55 4.53 6.22
CA ARG A 78 -8.99 5.88 6.57
C ARG A 78 -7.80 6.82 6.70
N GLU A 79 -8.06 8.12 6.66
CA GLU A 79 -7.09 9.13 7.05
C GLU A 79 -6.68 8.96 8.53
N PRO A 80 -5.47 9.38 8.93
CA PRO A 80 -4.45 10.10 8.13
C PRO A 80 -3.57 9.17 7.29
N PHE A 81 -3.82 7.86 7.24
CA PHE A 81 -2.95 6.91 6.56
C PHE A 81 -2.83 7.17 5.05
N ASN A 82 -1.59 7.39 4.64
CA ASN A 82 -1.24 7.75 3.27
C ASN A 82 -0.35 6.71 2.58
N VAL A 83 0.13 5.69 3.31
CA VAL A 83 0.87 4.56 2.74
C VAL A 83 0.23 3.24 3.16
N ALA A 84 0.22 2.27 2.25
CA ALA A 84 -0.13 0.89 2.52
C ALA A 84 0.96 -0.05 2.02
N GLU A 85 1.47 -0.90 2.90
CA GLU A 85 2.44 -1.93 2.53
C GLU A 85 1.76 -3.30 2.44
N LEU A 86 1.96 -3.98 1.32
CA LEU A 86 1.52 -5.35 1.14
C LEU A 86 2.47 -6.29 1.88
N GLN A 87 2.00 -6.88 2.98
CA GLN A 87 2.77 -7.82 3.78
C GLN A 87 2.65 -9.24 3.25
N LEU A 88 1.42 -9.67 2.94
CA LEU A 88 1.16 -11.01 2.48
C LEU A 88 0.09 -11.00 1.39
N ILE A 89 0.31 -11.84 0.38
CA ILE A 89 -0.70 -12.23 -0.58
C ILE A 89 -0.65 -13.74 -0.75
N THR A 90 -1.79 -14.39 -0.51
CA THR A 90 -1.95 -15.82 -0.81
C THR A 90 -3.03 -15.96 -1.86
N VAL A 91 -2.77 -16.79 -2.87
CA VAL A 91 -3.73 -17.03 -3.95
C VAL A 91 -3.92 -18.52 -4.10
N LYS A 92 -5.19 -18.96 -4.13
CA LYS A 92 -5.56 -20.37 -4.25
C LYS A 92 -6.51 -20.53 -5.43
N ARG A 93 -6.25 -21.57 -6.23
CA ARG A 93 -7.14 -21.98 -7.31
C ARG A 93 -8.22 -22.92 -6.77
N TYR A 94 -9.46 -22.63 -7.14
CA TYR A 94 -10.62 -23.49 -6.95
C TYR A 94 -11.18 -23.89 -8.33
N LEU A 95 -12.17 -24.78 -8.36
CA LEU A 95 -12.78 -25.20 -9.61
C LEU A 95 -13.48 -24.00 -10.28
N GLY A 96 -12.87 -23.49 -11.37
CA GLY A 96 -13.41 -22.40 -12.18
C GLY A 96 -13.08 -20.97 -11.71
N PHE A 97 -12.38 -20.78 -10.58
CA PHE A 97 -12.01 -19.44 -10.09
C PHE A 97 -10.78 -19.46 -9.17
N TRP A 98 -10.29 -18.27 -8.86
CA TRP A 98 -9.17 -18.00 -7.97
C TRP A 98 -9.64 -17.16 -6.79
N VAL A 99 -9.11 -17.43 -5.60
CA VAL A 99 -9.33 -16.61 -4.40
C VAL A 99 -7.99 -16.07 -3.92
N ALA A 100 -7.89 -14.74 -3.82
CA ALA A 100 -6.76 -14.08 -3.20
C ALA A 100 -7.15 -13.62 -1.78
N ASN A 101 -6.25 -13.83 -0.81
CA ASN A 101 -6.31 -13.20 0.51
C ASN A 101 -5.08 -12.29 0.64
N VAL A 102 -5.29 -11.07 1.11
CA VAL A 102 -4.23 -10.08 1.27
C VAL A 102 -4.22 -9.53 2.69
N MET A 103 -3.01 -9.24 3.15
CA MET A 103 -2.74 -8.52 4.38
C MET A 103 -1.97 -7.26 4.01
N LEU A 104 -2.58 -6.10 4.25
CA LEU A 104 -1.91 -4.79 4.17
C LEU A 104 -1.63 -4.29 5.58
N ILE A 105 -0.56 -3.54 5.75
CA ILE A 105 -0.37 -2.69 6.91
C ILE A 105 -0.41 -1.23 6.49
N THR A 106 -1.10 -0.40 7.28
CA THR A 106 -1.09 1.04 7.08
C THR A 106 0.21 1.63 7.61
N ARG A 107 0.66 2.68 6.95
CA ARG A 107 1.81 3.49 7.33
C ARG A 107 1.49 4.96 7.06
N HIS A 108 2.28 5.83 7.67
CA HIS A 108 2.14 7.27 7.46
C HIS A 108 3.51 7.91 7.21
N ILE A 109 3.57 8.75 6.18
CA ILE A 109 4.68 9.66 5.88
C ILE A 109 4.26 11.08 6.27
N GLN A 110 5.06 11.76 7.10
CA GLN A 110 4.81 13.15 7.50
C GLN A 110 6.08 13.97 7.75
N ILE A 111 5.96 15.29 7.68
CA ILE A 111 7.00 16.27 8.00
C ILE A 111 7.13 16.39 9.52
N GLY A 112 8.27 16.00 10.07
CA GLY A 112 8.57 16.16 11.49
C GLY A 112 7.65 15.35 12.43
N ALA A 113 8.08 15.15 13.67
CA ALA A 113 7.18 14.74 14.72
C ALA A 113 6.51 16.01 15.24
N THR A 114 5.20 16.17 15.04
CA THR A 114 4.45 17.02 15.95
C THR A 114 4.44 16.27 17.28
N ILE A 115 5.34 16.67 18.19
CA ILE A 115 5.33 16.27 19.59
C ILE A 115 4.18 17.02 20.28
#